data_AF-A0A947A3W6-F1
#
_entry.id   AF-A0A947A3W6-F1
#
_cell.length_a   1.000
_cell.length_b   1.000
_cell.length_c   1.000
_cell.angle_alpha   90.00
_cell.angle_beta   90.00
_cell.angle_gamma   90.00
#
_symmetry.space_group_name_H-M   'P 1'
#
loop_
_entity.id
_entity.type
_entity.pdbx_description
1 polymer ?
#
loop_
_entity_poly.entity_id
_entity_poly.type
_entity_poly.pdbx_seq_one_letter_code
_entity_poly.pdbx_strand_id
1 'polypeptide(L)'
;VKKVAEDVARDYKDKNPIFVGVLNGAFMFVSDFLKQYPYPCEVTFVKLSSYRGLTSTGIVRNLLDVPENIEGRSIIILEDIIDTGRTLQELVHLFSNANVKDFKIASLFYKSEVYNGEYAIDYFGLEIPNKFIVGYGLDYKELGRNLREVYELKENPMINLVLFGKPGAGKGTQANFLKEKYNLMHISTGDVFRRNIKNGTELGTLAKSYIDKGDLVPDEVTINMLRDEVEQNPDASGFIFDGFPRTSAQAEALDNLLHSKGMKIDATIALEAEDEILLKRLLERGKTSGRSDDQDESKIRNRFDEYNQKTAPIKEYYSAQQKFHSVNGVGEIVEVTERLARVIDSLVSA
;
A
#
# COMPACT_ATOMS: atom_id res chain seq x y z
N VAL A 1 14.23 -23.44 12.21
CA VAL A 1 14.97 -23.50 13.50
C VAL A 1 15.89 -24.71 13.61
N LYS A 2 15.37 -25.95 13.71
CA LYS A 2 16.18 -27.18 13.91
C LYS A 2 17.40 -27.29 12.99
N LYS A 3 17.21 -27.11 11.68
CA LYS A 3 18.29 -27.06 10.68
C LYS A 3 19.45 -26.12 11.09
N VAL A 4 19.13 -24.87 11.44
CA VAL A 4 20.13 -23.86 11.85
C VAL A 4 20.86 -24.29 13.11
N ALA A 5 20.15 -24.84 14.10
CA ALA A 5 20.76 -25.35 15.32
C ALA A 5 21.71 -26.53 15.05
N GLU A 6 21.33 -27.47 14.18
CA GLU A 6 22.16 -28.61 13.79
C GLU A 6 23.42 -28.17 13.02
N ASP A 7 23.28 -27.21 12.10
CA ASP A 7 24.41 -26.67 11.34
C ASP A 7 25.41 -25.94 12.25
N VAL A 8 24.92 -25.09 13.16
CA VAL A 8 25.78 -24.41 14.15
C VAL A 8 26.40 -25.42 15.13
N ALA A 9 25.63 -26.41 15.58
CA ALA A 9 26.10 -27.44 16.51
C ALA A 9 27.23 -28.30 15.90
N ARG A 10 27.18 -28.58 14.59
CA ARG A 10 28.26 -29.26 13.88
C ARG A 10 29.58 -28.49 13.95
N ASP A 11 29.51 -27.16 13.85
CA ASP A 11 30.69 -26.30 13.72
C ASP A 11 31.21 -25.78 15.08
N TYR A 12 30.37 -25.80 16.13
CA TYR A 12 30.63 -25.17 17.44
C TYR A 12 30.49 -26.08 18.67
N LYS A 13 30.28 -27.39 18.52
CA LYS A 13 30.11 -28.35 19.63
C LYS A 13 31.12 -28.25 20.79
N ASP A 14 32.39 -28.00 20.50
CA ASP A 14 33.48 -27.97 21.47
C ASP A 14 34.01 -26.56 21.74
N LYS A 15 33.26 -25.52 21.33
CA LYS A 15 33.72 -24.12 21.34
C LYS A 15 33.03 -23.24 22.39
N ASN A 16 32.01 -23.75 23.08
CA ASN A 16 31.19 -23.01 24.06
C ASN A 16 30.84 -21.58 23.58
N PRO A 17 30.10 -21.46 22.46
CA PRO A 17 29.82 -20.17 21.85
C PRO A 17 28.93 -19.27 22.71
N ILE A 18 28.96 -17.97 22.42
CA ILE A 18 27.98 -16.99 22.93
C ILE A 18 27.00 -16.70 21.80
N PHE A 19 25.73 -17.04 22.03
CA PHE A 19 24.63 -16.67 21.14
C PHE A 19 24.08 -15.29 21.52
N VAL A 20 24.00 -14.40 20.55
CA VAL A 20 23.54 -13.02 20.75
C VAL A 20 22.21 -12.84 20.03
N GLY A 21 21.11 -12.87 20.78
CA GLY A 21 19.78 -12.64 20.23
C GLY A 21 19.49 -11.15 20.01
N VAL A 22 19.01 -10.79 18.81
CA VAL A 22 18.55 -9.43 18.51
C VAL A 22 17.10 -9.26 18.98
N LEU A 23 16.85 -8.38 19.96
CA LEU A 23 15.57 -8.31 20.67
C LEU A 23 14.39 -7.82 19.83
N ASN A 24 13.20 -8.00 20.42
CA ASN A 24 11.84 -7.87 19.88
C ASN A 24 11.49 -8.89 18.79
N GLY A 25 12.34 -9.07 17.78
CA GLY A 25 12.10 -9.99 16.66
C GLY A 25 12.53 -11.43 16.93
N ALA A 26 13.79 -11.63 17.34
CA ALA A 26 14.39 -12.95 17.36
C ALA A 26 14.09 -13.81 18.59
N PHE A 27 13.37 -13.32 19.61
CA PHE A 27 13.26 -14.03 20.89
C PHE A 27 12.61 -15.42 20.78
N MET A 28 11.63 -15.60 19.89
CA MET A 28 11.02 -16.91 19.63
C MET A 28 12.02 -17.85 18.93
N PHE A 29 12.72 -17.33 17.91
CA PHE A 29 13.77 -18.06 17.23
C PHE A 29 14.88 -18.50 18.18
N VAL A 30 15.39 -17.59 19.02
CA VAL A 30 16.41 -17.87 20.03
C VAL A 30 15.92 -18.94 21.01
N SER A 31 14.69 -18.80 21.53
CA SER A 31 14.11 -19.77 22.46
C SER A 31 14.07 -21.18 21.88
N ASP A 32 13.58 -21.31 20.64
CA ASP A 32 13.47 -22.62 20.00
C ASP A 32 14.81 -23.14 19.48
N PHE A 33 15.74 -22.26 19.08
CA PHE A 33 17.10 -22.63 18.71
C PHE A 33 17.83 -23.29 19.89
N LEU A 34 17.77 -22.69 21.08
CA LEU A 34 18.42 -23.24 22.28
C LEU A 34 17.85 -24.59 22.72
N LYS A 35 16.55 -24.84 22.51
CA LYS A 35 15.95 -26.16 22.77
C LYS A 35 16.51 -27.26 21.84
N GLN A 36 17.06 -26.87 20.69
CA GLN A 36 17.62 -27.80 19.70
C GLN A 36 19.15 -27.88 19.76
N TYR A 37 19.84 -26.89 20.34
CA TYR A 37 21.30 -26.87 20.46
C TYR A 37 21.75 -27.74 21.66
N PRO A 38 22.47 -28.87 21.46
CA PRO A 38 22.67 -29.86 22.51
C PRO A 38 23.96 -29.66 23.34
N TYR A 39 24.77 -28.64 23.03
CA TYR A 39 26.10 -28.44 23.61
C TYR A 39 26.13 -27.23 24.56
N PRO A 40 27.15 -27.12 25.44
CA PRO A 40 27.33 -25.94 26.27
C PRO A 40 27.39 -24.65 25.44
N CYS A 41 26.67 -23.62 25.90
CA CYS A 41 26.65 -22.29 25.30
C CYS A 41 26.26 -21.24 26.34
N GLU A 42 26.52 -19.98 26.01
CA GLU A 42 25.98 -18.82 26.71
C GLU A 42 25.00 -18.07 25.80
N VAL A 43 24.06 -17.35 26.41
CA VAL A 43 23.10 -16.50 25.70
C VAL A 43 23.09 -15.10 26.27
N THR A 44 23.09 -14.13 25.38
CA THR A 44 22.86 -12.73 25.69
C THR A 44 21.94 -12.11 24.65
N PHE A 45 21.46 -10.90 24.93
CA PHE A 45 20.54 -10.18 24.08
C PHE A 45 21.02 -8.75 23.87
N VAL A 46 20.85 -8.25 22.65
CA VAL A 46 21.12 -6.85 22.29
C VAL A 46 19.84 -6.22 21.76
N LYS A 47 19.65 -4.93 22.09
CA LYS A 47 18.54 -4.14 21.55
C LYS A 47 19.09 -2.99 20.74
N LEU A 48 18.78 -2.98 19.45
CA LEU A 48 19.04 -1.87 18.56
C LEU A 48 17.79 -0.98 18.53
N SER A 49 17.97 0.31 18.78
CA SER A 49 16.91 1.30 18.57
C SER A 49 16.92 1.69 17.10
N SER A 50 15.88 1.34 16.34
CA SER A 50 15.72 1.81 14.96
C SER A 50 15.66 3.35 14.90
N TYR A 51 16.39 3.97 13.97
CA TYR A 51 16.29 5.39 13.65
C TYR A 51 14.85 5.75 13.23
N ARG A 52 14.10 6.41 14.12
CA ARG A 52 12.91 7.19 13.78
C ARG A 52 13.22 8.67 14.02
N GLY A 53 13.39 9.43 12.95
CA GLY A 53 13.32 10.89 12.99
C GLY A 53 14.52 11.59 12.36
N LEU A 54 14.21 12.49 11.43
CA LEU A 54 15.11 13.51 10.88
C LEU A 54 15.58 14.46 11.99
N THR A 55 16.57 14.08 12.78
CA THR A 55 17.53 15.00 13.42
C THR A 55 18.68 14.21 14.04
N SER A 56 19.88 14.57 13.59
CA SER A 56 21.16 14.11 14.11
C SER A 56 21.38 14.59 15.55
N THR A 57 21.40 13.66 16.50
CA THR A 57 22.38 13.69 17.59
C THR A 57 23.03 12.32 17.63
N GLY A 58 24.25 12.24 17.10
CA GLY A 58 25.03 11.01 16.91
C GLY A 58 25.50 10.40 18.23
N ILE A 59 24.57 9.88 19.03
CA ILE A 59 24.84 8.97 20.14
C ILE A 59 23.76 7.89 20.09
N VAL A 60 24.09 6.75 19.50
CA VAL A 60 23.33 5.52 19.68
C VAL A 60 23.33 5.23 21.17
N ARG A 61 22.18 5.40 21.84
CA ARG A 61 22.02 4.96 23.23
C ARG A 61 21.80 3.45 23.20
N ASN A 62 22.89 2.70 23.28
CA ASN A 62 22.86 1.27 23.58
C ASN A 62 22.08 1.07 24.89
N LEU A 63 20.99 0.31 24.84
CA LEU A 63 20.16 0.00 26.02
C LEU A 63 20.62 -1.28 26.73
N LEU A 64 21.43 -2.10 26.07
CA LEU A 64 22.04 -3.33 26.60
C LEU A 64 23.49 -3.41 26.10
N ASP A 65 24.44 -3.45 27.03
CA ASP A 65 25.87 -3.49 26.73
C ASP A 65 26.32 -4.86 26.20
N VAL A 66 27.36 -4.82 25.37
CA VAL A 66 28.10 -6.02 24.95
C VAL A 66 28.66 -6.69 26.21
N PRO A 67 28.59 -8.04 26.36
CA PRO A 67 29.08 -8.69 27.57
C PRO A 67 30.58 -8.40 27.80
N GLU A 68 30.97 -8.15 29.05
CA GLU A 68 32.36 -7.79 29.40
C GLU A 68 33.38 -8.91 29.09
N ASN A 69 32.94 -10.16 28.89
CA ASN A 69 33.81 -11.34 28.73
C ASN A 69 33.64 -12.04 27.37
N ILE A 70 33.79 -11.30 26.27
CA ILE A 70 33.71 -11.84 24.89
C ILE A 70 35.06 -12.05 24.20
N GLU A 71 36.16 -11.62 24.82
CA GLU A 71 37.49 -11.79 24.23
C GLU A 71 37.84 -13.27 24.03
N GLY A 72 38.33 -13.62 22.84
CA GLY A 72 38.67 -15.00 22.46
C GLY A 72 37.48 -15.95 22.33
N ARG A 73 36.24 -15.46 22.49
CA ARG A 73 35.01 -16.26 22.34
C ARG A 73 34.53 -16.28 20.90
N SER A 74 33.83 -17.34 20.51
CA SER A 74 33.08 -17.39 19.26
C SER A 74 31.69 -16.78 19.50
N ILE A 75 31.36 -15.74 18.74
CA ILE A 75 30.08 -15.02 18.81
C ILE A 75 29.23 -15.41 17.60
N ILE A 76 27.99 -15.80 17.86
CA ILE A 76 27.00 -16.08 16.81
C ILE A 76 25.77 -15.21 17.03
N ILE A 77 25.51 -14.31 16.10
CA ILE A 77 24.30 -13.48 16.06
C ILE A 77 23.11 -14.35 15.67
N LEU A 78 22.02 -14.25 16.43
CA LEU A 78 20.73 -14.89 16.15
C LEU A 78 19.69 -13.80 15.80
N GLU A 79 19.31 -13.73 14.54
CA GLU A 79 18.29 -12.80 14.02
C GLU A 79 17.05 -13.57 13.51
N ASP A 80 15.87 -12.95 13.55
CA ASP A 80 14.66 -13.52 12.98
C ASP A 80 14.64 -13.40 11.44
N ILE A 81 15.05 -12.27 10.89
CA ILE A 81 15.06 -12.04 9.44
C ILE A 81 16.21 -11.14 9.01
N ILE A 82 16.91 -11.54 7.96
CA ILE A 82 17.90 -10.71 7.27
C ILE A 82 17.31 -10.21 5.95
N ASP A 83 17.18 -8.89 5.83
CA ASP A 83 16.71 -8.18 4.65
C ASP A 83 17.85 -7.45 3.91
N THR A 84 17.86 -6.11 3.92
CA THR A 84 18.93 -5.23 3.45
C THR A 84 20.26 -5.44 4.16
N GLY A 85 20.26 -5.83 5.44
CA GLY A 85 21.49 -6.04 6.23
C GLY A 85 21.96 -4.83 7.04
N ARG A 86 21.13 -3.78 7.17
CA ARG A 86 21.44 -2.59 8.01
C ARG A 86 21.63 -2.95 9.49
N THR A 87 20.71 -3.73 10.05
CA THR A 87 20.80 -4.23 11.44
C THR A 87 22.13 -4.94 11.66
N LEU A 88 22.50 -5.80 10.71
CA LEU A 88 23.74 -6.55 10.77
C LEU A 88 24.98 -5.65 10.74
N GLN A 89 24.99 -4.61 9.91
CA GLN A 89 26.08 -3.64 9.87
C GLN A 89 26.30 -2.95 11.22
N GLU A 90 25.22 -2.58 11.91
CA GLU A 90 25.30 -2.01 13.26
C GLU A 90 25.83 -3.03 14.28
N LEU A 91 25.38 -4.29 14.21
CA LEU A 91 25.88 -5.36 15.07
C LEU A 91 27.37 -5.59 14.87
N VAL A 92 27.85 -5.69 13.63
CA VAL A 92 29.28 -5.87 13.38
C VAL A 92 30.07 -4.68 13.95
N HIS A 93 29.57 -3.45 13.81
CA HIS A 93 30.23 -2.30 14.40
C HIS A 93 30.31 -2.39 15.93
N LEU A 94 29.26 -2.86 16.60
CA LEU A 94 29.26 -3.07 18.06
C LEU A 94 30.32 -4.07 18.53
N PHE A 95 30.56 -5.13 17.76
CA PHE A 95 31.55 -6.15 18.09
C PHE A 95 32.94 -5.89 17.49
N SER A 96 33.10 -4.87 16.64
CA SER A 96 34.36 -4.59 15.91
C SER A 96 35.55 -4.26 16.81
N ASN A 97 35.29 -3.69 18.00
CA ASN A 97 36.32 -3.37 18.99
C ASN A 97 36.67 -4.55 19.91
N ALA A 98 35.95 -5.67 19.79
CA ALA A 98 36.20 -6.85 20.59
C ALA A 98 37.06 -7.85 19.84
N ASN A 99 38.10 -8.37 20.50
CA ASN A 99 38.98 -9.39 19.95
C ASN A 99 38.30 -10.78 20.07
N VAL A 100 37.25 -11.01 19.29
CA VAL A 100 36.50 -12.28 19.24
C VAL A 100 37.21 -13.29 18.35
N LYS A 101 37.06 -14.58 18.64
CA LYS A 101 37.68 -15.67 17.86
C LYS A 101 36.98 -15.88 16.52
N ASP A 102 35.65 -15.93 16.55
CA ASP A 102 34.81 -16.05 15.36
C ASP A 102 33.62 -15.11 15.54
N PHE A 103 33.18 -14.48 14.45
CA PHE A 103 31.91 -13.74 14.40
C PHE A 103 31.08 -14.34 13.27
N LYS A 104 29.93 -14.91 13.61
CA LYS A 104 29.04 -15.60 12.67
C LYS A 104 27.61 -15.12 12.77
N ILE A 105 26.87 -15.29 11.68
CA ILE A 105 25.50 -14.82 11.56
C ILE A 105 24.59 -16.00 11.26
N ALA A 106 23.58 -16.17 12.11
CA ALA A 106 22.54 -17.16 11.95
C ALA A 106 21.17 -16.48 11.97
N SER A 107 20.37 -16.73 10.94
CA SER A 107 19.02 -16.15 10.83
C SER A 107 17.95 -17.21 10.59
N LEU A 108 16.71 -16.94 11.02
CA LEU A 108 15.60 -17.82 10.68
C LEU A 108 15.20 -17.66 9.20
N PHE A 109 15.12 -16.41 8.71
CA PHE A 109 14.75 -16.06 7.35
C PHE A 109 15.82 -15.22 6.65
N TYR A 110 16.09 -15.51 5.39
CA TYR A 110 17.04 -14.75 4.57
C TYR A 110 16.41 -14.31 3.26
N LYS A 111 16.45 -13.00 2.97
CA LYS A 111 15.98 -12.41 1.71
C LYS A 111 17.17 -12.02 0.83
N SER A 112 17.75 -13.01 0.15
CA SER A 112 18.94 -12.82 -0.69
C SER A 112 18.78 -11.76 -1.78
N GLU A 113 17.59 -11.63 -2.37
CA GLU A 113 17.29 -10.69 -3.46
C GLU A 113 17.47 -9.21 -3.10
N VAL A 114 17.31 -8.85 -1.82
CA VAL A 114 17.42 -7.46 -1.34
C VAL A 114 18.60 -7.24 -0.40
N TYR A 115 19.34 -8.29 -0.10
CA TYR A 115 20.53 -8.19 0.72
C TYR A 115 21.62 -7.41 0.00
N ASN A 116 22.07 -6.31 0.61
CA ASN A 116 23.12 -5.45 0.07
C ASN A 116 24.26 -5.20 1.08
N GLY A 117 24.34 -6.02 2.12
CA GLY A 117 25.42 -5.99 3.10
C GLY A 117 26.71 -6.65 2.62
N GLU A 118 27.80 -6.37 3.32
CA GLU A 118 29.15 -6.86 2.98
C GLU A 118 29.50 -8.20 3.64
N TYR A 119 28.62 -8.72 4.50
CA TYR A 119 28.91 -9.85 5.38
C TYR A 119 28.20 -11.12 4.90
N ALA A 120 28.89 -12.26 4.98
CA ALA A 120 28.28 -13.53 4.65
C ALA A 120 27.23 -13.93 5.70
N ILE A 121 26.09 -14.44 5.25
CA ILE A 121 25.10 -15.05 6.15
C ILE A 121 25.46 -16.53 6.30
N ASP A 122 26.12 -16.88 7.41
CA ASP A 122 26.73 -18.19 7.59
C ASP A 122 25.70 -19.31 7.75
N TYR A 123 24.58 -19.04 8.43
CA TYR A 123 23.53 -20.02 8.69
C TYR A 123 22.15 -19.41 8.47
N PHE A 124 21.27 -20.10 7.74
CA PHE A 124 19.88 -19.66 7.62
C PHE A 124 18.89 -20.82 7.53
N GLY A 125 17.71 -20.61 8.12
CA GLY A 125 16.62 -21.57 8.11
C GLY A 125 16.03 -21.70 6.71
N LEU A 126 15.36 -20.64 6.27
CA LEU A 126 14.68 -20.55 4.99
C LEU A 126 15.14 -19.30 4.23
N GLU A 127 15.44 -19.49 2.96
CA GLU A 127 15.53 -18.38 2.00
C GLU A 127 14.12 -18.09 1.49
N ILE A 128 13.71 -16.82 1.52
CA ILE A 128 12.36 -16.37 1.17
C ILE A 128 12.42 -15.21 0.17
N PRO A 129 11.41 -15.06 -0.70
CA PRO A 129 11.32 -13.90 -1.58
C PRO A 129 11.19 -12.60 -0.77
N ASN A 130 11.39 -11.45 -1.42
CA ASN A 130 11.15 -10.16 -0.78
C ASN A 130 9.66 -9.86 -0.56
N LYS A 131 9.05 -10.55 0.39
CA LYS A 131 7.66 -10.35 0.82
C LYS A 131 7.58 -10.00 2.29
N PHE A 132 6.53 -9.28 2.67
CA PHE A 132 6.33 -8.94 4.08
C PHE A 132 5.77 -10.15 4.83
N ILE A 133 6.40 -10.50 5.96
CA ILE A 133 5.99 -11.61 6.81
C ILE A 133 5.79 -11.16 8.26
N VAL A 134 4.86 -11.80 8.97
CA VAL A 134 4.48 -11.51 10.36
C VAL A 134 4.20 -12.80 11.12
N GLY A 135 4.30 -12.79 12.45
CA GLY A 135 4.08 -13.95 13.29
C GLY A 135 5.36 -14.68 13.64
N TYR A 136 5.27 -15.60 14.61
CA TYR A 136 6.43 -16.31 15.16
C TYR A 136 7.56 -15.35 15.60
N GLY A 137 7.22 -14.30 16.33
CA GLY A 137 8.16 -13.28 16.80
C GLY A 137 8.32 -12.07 15.87
N LEU A 138 8.03 -12.21 14.58
CA LEU A 138 8.02 -11.11 13.60
C LEU A 138 6.78 -10.22 13.78
N ASP A 139 6.92 -8.92 13.53
CA ASP A 139 5.84 -7.94 13.71
C ASP A 139 5.49 -7.14 12.46
N TYR A 140 4.29 -6.57 12.49
CA TYR A 140 3.91 -5.42 11.68
C TYR A 140 3.46 -4.31 12.62
N LYS A 141 4.21 -3.20 12.68
CA LYS A 141 3.92 -2.07 13.57
C LYS A 141 3.79 -2.51 15.04
N GLU A 142 4.68 -3.37 15.51
CA GLU A 142 4.71 -3.97 16.86
C GLU A 142 3.52 -4.92 17.17
N LEU A 143 2.72 -5.29 16.17
CA LEU A 143 1.62 -6.24 16.30
C LEU A 143 1.93 -7.56 15.58
N GLY A 144 1.30 -8.65 16.03
CA GLY A 144 1.34 -9.93 15.33
C GLY A 144 2.44 -10.91 15.76
N ARG A 145 3.40 -10.50 16.61
CA ARG A 145 4.47 -11.38 17.12
C ARG A 145 3.96 -12.68 17.75
N ASN A 146 2.77 -12.62 18.38
CA ASN A 146 2.13 -13.71 19.10
C ASN A 146 1.39 -14.72 18.20
N LEU A 147 1.34 -14.49 16.88
CA LEU A 147 0.77 -15.46 15.94
C LEU A 147 1.66 -16.71 15.92
N ARG A 148 1.02 -17.90 15.89
CA ARG A 148 1.69 -19.19 16.06
C ARG A 148 2.62 -19.56 14.91
N GLU A 149 2.22 -19.19 13.71
CA GLU A 149 2.91 -19.51 12.46
C GLU A 149 3.41 -18.21 11.81
N VAL A 150 4.17 -18.37 10.73
CA VAL A 150 4.59 -17.26 9.89
C VAL A 150 3.54 -17.05 8.81
N TYR A 151 3.04 -15.83 8.72
CA TYR A 151 2.05 -15.42 7.73
C TYR A 151 2.71 -14.45 6.78
N GLU A 152 2.44 -14.62 5.49
CA GLU A 152 2.72 -13.62 4.46
C GLU A 152 1.58 -12.60 4.48
N LEU A 153 1.92 -11.31 4.51
CA LEU A 153 0.89 -10.28 4.34
C LEU A 153 0.34 -10.41 2.93
N LYS A 154 -0.96 -10.68 2.80
CA LYS A 154 -1.62 -10.67 1.51
C LYS A 154 -1.57 -9.24 0.98
N GLU A 155 -0.68 -9.00 0.02
CA GLU A 155 -0.71 -7.78 -0.78
C GLU A 155 -2.04 -7.81 -1.54
N ASN A 156 -2.95 -6.91 -1.19
CA ASN A 156 -4.09 -6.66 -2.06
C ASN A 156 -3.51 -5.93 -3.28
N PRO A 157 -3.68 -6.47 -4.51
CA PRO A 157 -3.23 -5.78 -5.70
C PRO A 157 -3.84 -4.38 -5.71
N MET A 158 -3.05 -3.37 -6.11
CA MET A 158 -3.59 -2.03 -6.27
C MET A 158 -4.76 -2.05 -7.25
N ILE A 159 -5.93 -1.54 -6.83
CA ILE A 159 -7.14 -1.55 -7.64
C ILE A 159 -7.48 -0.13 -8.07
N ASN A 160 -7.40 0.14 -9.38
CA ASN A 160 -7.77 1.43 -9.94
C ASN A 160 -9.08 1.31 -10.68
N LEU A 161 -10.09 1.99 -10.15
CA LEU A 161 -11.46 1.95 -10.61
C LEU A 161 -11.86 3.27 -11.23
N VAL A 162 -12.61 3.20 -12.32
CA VAL A 162 -13.38 4.33 -12.81
C VAL A 162 -14.86 4.09 -12.54
N LEU A 163 -15.53 5.04 -11.90
CA LEU A 163 -16.98 4.99 -11.72
C LEU A 163 -17.68 5.78 -12.83
N PHE A 164 -18.46 5.07 -13.64
CA PHE A 164 -19.26 5.61 -14.73
C PHE A 164 -20.75 5.68 -14.37
N GLY A 165 -21.47 6.50 -15.12
CA GLY A 165 -22.91 6.64 -15.01
C GLY A 165 -23.35 8.09 -15.16
N LYS A 166 -24.58 8.27 -15.61
CA LYS A 166 -25.21 9.59 -15.72
C LYS A 166 -25.23 10.33 -14.37
N PRO A 167 -25.34 11.67 -14.36
CA PRO A 167 -25.66 12.41 -13.15
C PRO A 167 -26.86 11.78 -12.42
N GLY A 168 -26.78 11.66 -11.09
CA GLY A 168 -27.85 11.05 -10.27
C GLY A 168 -27.75 9.53 -10.09
N ALA A 169 -26.82 8.85 -10.78
CA ALA A 169 -26.67 7.39 -10.68
C ALA A 169 -26.11 6.88 -9.34
N GLY A 170 -25.65 7.79 -8.46
CA GLY A 170 -25.15 7.42 -7.12
C GLY A 170 -23.64 7.18 -7.03
N LYS A 171 -22.85 7.54 -8.05
CA LYS A 171 -21.38 7.35 -8.10
C LYS A 171 -20.67 7.78 -6.82
N GLY A 172 -20.79 9.04 -6.41
CA GLY A 172 -20.11 9.55 -5.20
C GLY A 172 -20.55 8.87 -3.91
N THR A 173 -21.84 8.47 -3.80
CA THR A 173 -22.31 7.69 -2.66
C THR A 173 -21.60 6.34 -2.61
N GLN A 174 -21.56 5.64 -3.73
CA GLN A 174 -20.91 4.34 -3.84
C GLN A 174 -19.40 4.43 -3.67
N ALA A 175 -18.76 5.47 -4.20
CA ALA A 175 -17.33 5.74 -4.03
C ALA A 175 -16.94 5.82 -2.54
N ASN A 176 -17.75 6.47 -1.71
CA ASN A 176 -17.50 6.54 -0.27
C ASN A 176 -17.52 5.16 0.41
N PHE A 177 -18.47 4.29 0.06
CA PHE A 177 -18.52 2.94 0.61
C PHE A 177 -17.35 2.08 0.12
N LEU A 178 -17.00 2.18 -1.16
CA LEU A 178 -15.91 1.43 -1.77
C LEU A 178 -14.54 1.86 -1.22
N LYS A 179 -14.35 3.17 -1.01
CA LYS A 179 -13.15 3.73 -0.38
C LYS A 179 -12.89 3.07 0.98
N GLU A 180 -13.90 3.00 1.84
CA GLU A 180 -13.73 2.41 3.18
C GLU A 180 -13.55 0.89 3.11
N LYS A 181 -14.33 0.20 2.27
CA LYS A 181 -14.28 -1.27 2.18
C LYS A 181 -12.95 -1.79 1.64
N TYR A 182 -12.39 -1.13 0.64
CA TYR A 182 -11.19 -1.58 -0.08
C TYR A 182 -9.94 -0.76 0.21
N ASN A 183 -10.02 0.21 1.14
CA ASN A 183 -8.95 1.15 1.46
C ASN A 183 -8.40 1.86 0.21
N LEU A 184 -9.32 2.37 -0.63
CA LEU A 184 -9.00 3.08 -1.88
C LEU A 184 -9.11 4.59 -1.71
N MET A 185 -8.30 5.35 -2.44
CA MET A 185 -8.39 6.81 -2.45
C MET A 185 -9.46 7.27 -3.45
N HIS A 186 -10.49 7.99 -2.98
CA HIS A 186 -11.52 8.55 -3.84
C HIS A 186 -11.09 9.90 -4.41
N ILE A 187 -10.96 9.96 -5.74
CA ILE A 187 -10.62 11.15 -6.50
C ILE A 187 -11.85 11.59 -7.31
N SER A 188 -12.53 12.62 -6.82
CA SER A 188 -13.63 13.30 -7.51
C SER A 188 -13.09 14.54 -8.22
N THR A 189 -13.23 14.64 -9.54
CA THR A 189 -12.73 15.82 -10.28
C THR A 189 -13.31 17.12 -9.76
N GLY A 190 -14.60 17.13 -9.42
CA GLY A 190 -15.24 18.31 -8.85
C GLY A 190 -14.60 18.76 -7.53
N ASP A 191 -14.20 17.82 -6.67
CA ASP A 191 -13.53 18.13 -5.41
C ASP A 191 -12.08 18.57 -5.62
N VAL A 192 -11.36 17.91 -6.53
CA VAL A 192 -10.01 18.29 -6.93
C VAL A 192 -10.00 19.74 -7.44
N PHE A 193 -10.91 20.11 -8.34
CA PHE A 193 -11.04 21.48 -8.84
C PHE A 193 -11.32 22.48 -7.72
N ARG A 194 -12.34 22.22 -6.89
CA ARG A 194 -12.69 23.12 -5.78
C ARG A 194 -11.53 23.33 -4.82
N ARG A 195 -10.79 22.26 -4.48
CA ARG A 195 -9.65 22.31 -3.58
C ARG A 195 -8.49 23.10 -4.17
N ASN A 196 -8.13 22.82 -5.43
CA ASN A 196 -7.05 23.51 -6.13
C ASN A 196 -7.33 25.02 -6.27
N ILE A 197 -8.57 25.39 -6.61
CA ILE A 197 -9.01 26.79 -6.71
C ILE A 197 -9.00 27.47 -5.33
N LYS A 198 -9.58 26.82 -4.31
CA LYS A 198 -9.63 27.35 -2.94
C LYS A 198 -8.23 27.58 -2.36
N ASN A 199 -7.30 26.69 -2.65
CA ASN A 199 -5.93 26.76 -2.15
C ASN A 199 -5.01 27.66 -3.00
N GLY A 200 -5.50 28.22 -4.11
CA GLY A 200 -4.71 29.13 -4.95
C GLY A 200 -3.49 28.48 -5.61
N THR A 201 -3.54 27.17 -5.87
CA THR A 201 -2.48 26.45 -6.60
C THR A 201 -2.30 27.01 -8.02
N GLU A 202 -1.14 26.77 -8.66
CA GLU A 202 -0.90 27.20 -10.04
C GLU A 202 -1.96 26.66 -11.00
N LEU A 203 -2.21 25.34 -10.95
CA LEU A 203 -3.26 24.67 -11.72
C LEU A 203 -4.66 25.20 -11.36
N GLY A 204 -4.92 25.44 -10.07
CA GLY A 204 -6.19 26.00 -9.60
C GLY A 204 -6.45 27.40 -10.13
N THR A 205 -5.44 28.26 -10.16
CA THR A 205 -5.50 29.62 -10.71
C THR A 205 -5.73 29.57 -12.22
N LEU A 206 -5.04 28.67 -12.92
CA LEU A 206 -5.23 28.45 -14.34
C LEU A 206 -6.66 27.97 -14.65
N ALA A 207 -7.15 26.95 -13.94
CA ALA A 207 -8.51 26.45 -14.08
C ALA A 207 -9.56 27.54 -13.78
N LYS A 208 -9.35 28.32 -12.71
CA LYS A 208 -10.21 29.45 -12.36
C LYS A 208 -10.27 30.47 -13.49
N SER A 209 -9.17 30.73 -14.19
CA SER A 209 -9.14 31.69 -15.30
C SER A 209 -10.02 31.31 -16.49
N TYR A 210 -10.25 30.01 -16.72
CA TYR A 210 -11.20 29.51 -17.73
C TYR A 210 -12.64 29.60 -17.19
N ILE A 211 -12.86 29.13 -15.95
CA ILE A 211 -14.19 29.11 -15.32
C ILE A 211 -14.77 30.53 -15.20
N ASP A 212 -13.97 31.51 -14.77
CA ASP A 212 -14.39 32.91 -14.62
C ASP A 212 -14.77 33.54 -15.98
N LYS A 213 -14.24 33.03 -17.10
CA LYS A 213 -14.59 33.44 -18.47
C LYS A 213 -15.79 32.67 -19.04
N GLY A 214 -16.28 31.66 -18.34
CA GLY A 214 -17.29 30.72 -18.84
C GLY A 214 -16.75 29.67 -19.82
N ASP A 215 -15.42 29.58 -19.96
CA ASP A 215 -14.75 28.60 -20.81
C ASP A 215 -14.66 27.24 -20.12
N LEU A 216 -14.62 26.17 -20.92
CA LEU A 216 -14.33 24.82 -20.41
C LEU A 216 -12.85 24.72 -20.05
N VAL A 217 -12.56 24.13 -18.88
CA VAL A 217 -11.19 23.85 -18.48
C VAL A 217 -10.59 22.80 -19.43
N PRO A 218 -9.39 23.06 -20.01
CA PRO A 218 -8.73 22.09 -20.88
C PRO A 218 -8.45 20.75 -20.18
N ASP A 219 -8.51 19.67 -20.95
CA ASP A 219 -8.27 18.30 -20.45
C ASP A 219 -6.91 18.17 -19.77
N GLU A 220 -5.87 18.78 -20.34
CA GLU A 220 -4.50 18.76 -19.81
C GLU A 220 -4.42 19.30 -18.37
N VAL A 221 -5.14 20.40 -18.08
CA VAL A 221 -5.18 20.97 -16.72
C VAL A 221 -5.81 19.98 -15.75
N THR A 222 -6.88 19.30 -16.17
CA THR A 222 -7.54 18.26 -15.36
C THR A 222 -6.62 17.08 -15.09
N ILE A 223 -5.91 16.60 -16.13
CA ILE A 223 -4.98 15.48 -16.04
C ILE A 223 -3.83 15.82 -15.08
N ASN A 224 -3.27 17.02 -15.18
CA ASN A 224 -2.20 17.47 -14.29
C ASN A 224 -2.67 17.53 -12.84
N MET A 225 -3.88 18.04 -12.57
CA MET A 225 -4.44 18.03 -11.21
C MET A 225 -4.66 16.61 -10.66
N LEU A 226 -5.08 15.67 -11.51
CA LEU A 226 -5.25 14.28 -11.13
C LEU A 226 -3.90 13.60 -10.84
N ARG A 227 -2.86 13.91 -11.63
CA ARG A 227 -1.50 13.44 -11.39
C ARG A 227 -1.02 13.86 -10.00
N ASP A 228 -1.18 15.14 -9.64
CA ASP A 228 -0.77 15.65 -8.32
C ASP A 228 -1.50 14.91 -7.19
N GLU A 229 -2.79 14.62 -7.35
CA GLU A 229 -3.56 13.87 -6.34
C GLU A 229 -3.08 12.42 -6.20
N VAL A 230 -2.76 11.74 -7.30
CA VAL A 230 -2.20 10.39 -7.29
C VAL A 230 -0.82 10.38 -6.60
N GLU A 231 0.01 11.37 -6.90
CA GLU A 231 1.38 11.48 -6.33
C GLU A 231 1.40 11.82 -4.85
N GLN A 232 0.42 12.57 -4.36
CA GLN A 232 0.28 12.90 -2.95
C GLN A 232 -0.19 11.72 -2.09
N ASN A 233 -0.59 10.60 -2.69
CA ASN A 233 -1.12 9.44 -1.99
C ASN A 233 -0.37 8.13 -2.35
N PRO A 234 0.94 8.03 -2.06
CA PRO A 234 1.77 6.87 -2.45
C PRO A 234 1.40 5.58 -1.71
N ASP A 235 0.78 5.69 -0.52
CA ASP A 235 0.39 4.56 0.32
C ASP A 235 -1.04 4.05 0.03
N ALA A 236 -1.71 4.59 -0.99
CA ALA A 236 -3.07 4.18 -1.34
C ALA A 236 -3.08 2.76 -1.93
N SER A 237 -4.09 1.95 -1.56
CA SER A 237 -4.27 0.61 -2.14
C SER A 237 -4.87 0.64 -3.56
N GLY A 238 -4.83 1.79 -4.22
CA GLY A 238 -5.49 2.09 -5.48
C GLY A 238 -6.45 3.28 -5.40
N PHE A 239 -7.03 3.64 -6.55
CA PHE A 239 -7.78 4.88 -6.73
C PHE A 239 -9.19 4.65 -7.28
N ILE A 240 -10.14 5.48 -6.88
CA ILE A 240 -11.48 5.57 -7.48
C ILE A 240 -11.61 6.91 -8.19
N PHE A 241 -11.61 6.89 -9.51
CA PHE A 241 -11.84 8.07 -10.34
C PHE A 241 -13.35 8.28 -10.55
N ASP A 242 -13.91 9.32 -9.90
CA ASP A 242 -15.32 9.70 -10.02
C ASP A 242 -15.47 10.95 -10.89
N GLY A 243 -16.21 10.81 -11.98
CA GLY A 243 -16.48 11.90 -12.92
C GLY A 243 -15.33 12.21 -13.88
N PHE A 244 -14.36 11.29 -14.01
CA PHE A 244 -13.28 11.30 -14.99
C PHE A 244 -12.92 9.87 -15.40
N PRO A 245 -12.63 9.59 -16.68
CA PRO A 245 -12.64 10.50 -17.82
C PRO A 245 -14.07 10.80 -18.32
N ARG A 246 -14.24 11.92 -19.02
CA ARG A 246 -15.49 12.35 -19.67
C ARG A 246 -15.41 12.40 -21.20
N THR A 247 -14.21 12.32 -21.77
CA THR A 247 -13.94 12.23 -23.21
C THR A 247 -12.96 11.07 -23.47
N SER A 248 -12.89 10.60 -24.73
CA SER A 248 -11.91 9.57 -25.12
C SER A 248 -10.46 10.03 -24.93
N ALA A 249 -10.16 11.30 -25.20
CA ALA A 249 -8.83 11.88 -24.99
C ALA A 249 -8.42 11.85 -23.50
N GLN A 250 -9.35 12.13 -22.60
CA GLN A 250 -9.11 12.00 -21.16
C GLN A 250 -8.91 10.54 -20.74
N ALA A 251 -9.60 9.58 -21.37
CA ALA A 251 -9.44 8.16 -21.08
C ALA A 251 -8.06 7.65 -21.46
N GLU A 252 -7.59 7.99 -22.66
CA GLU A 252 -6.23 7.68 -23.11
C GLU A 252 -5.17 8.33 -22.21
N ALA A 253 -5.38 9.60 -21.83
CA ALA A 253 -4.47 10.28 -20.92
C ALA A 253 -4.43 9.65 -19.52
N LEU A 254 -5.55 9.17 -18.99
CA LEU A 254 -5.61 8.46 -17.71
C LEU A 254 -4.83 7.14 -17.76
N ASP A 255 -5.03 6.36 -18.83
CA ASP A 255 -4.31 5.12 -19.06
C ASP A 255 -2.80 5.38 -19.13
N ASN A 256 -2.37 6.41 -19.87
CA ASN A 256 -0.96 6.80 -19.98
C ASN A 256 -0.37 7.26 -18.63
N LEU A 257 -1.10 8.06 -17.86
CA LEU A 257 -0.69 8.51 -16.52
C LEU A 257 -0.44 7.31 -15.60
N LEU A 258 -1.40 6.38 -15.50
CA LEU A 258 -1.26 5.22 -14.64
C LEU A 258 -0.13 4.30 -15.14
N HIS A 259 -0.04 4.07 -16.46
CA HIS A 259 1.02 3.25 -17.03
C HIS A 259 2.41 3.80 -16.70
N SER A 260 2.62 5.12 -16.75
CA SER A 260 3.88 5.76 -16.37
C SER A 260 4.31 5.49 -14.92
N LYS A 261 3.37 5.06 -14.07
CA LYS A 261 3.58 4.73 -12.65
C LYS A 261 3.53 3.22 -12.38
N GLY A 262 3.54 2.38 -13.42
CA GLY A 262 3.40 0.93 -13.29
C GLY A 262 2.00 0.48 -12.84
N MET A 263 1.01 1.35 -12.99
CA MET A 263 -0.40 1.09 -12.67
C MET A 263 -1.22 0.94 -13.95
N LYS A 264 -2.45 0.44 -13.81
CA LYS A 264 -3.45 0.37 -14.89
C LYS A 264 -4.83 0.59 -14.31
N ILE A 265 -5.80 1.01 -15.14
CA ILE A 265 -7.22 0.85 -14.79
C ILE A 265 -7.54 -0.65 -14.80
N ASP A 266 -8.07 -1.14 -13.69
CA ASP A 266 -8.48 -2.54 -13.52
C ASP A 266 -9.94 -2.74 -13.93
N ALA A 267 -10.80 -1.78 -13.57
CA ALA A 267 -12.19 -1.80 -14.02
C ALA A 267 -12.80 -0.40 -14.16
N THR A 268 -13.68 -0.30 -15.14
CA THR A 268 -14.60 0.80 -15.35
C THR A 268 -16.00 0.29 -15.07
N ILE A 269 -16.62 0.75 -13.99
CA ILE A 269 -17.91 0.23 -13.53
C ILE A 269 -18.99 1.29 -13.73
N ALA A 270 -19.92 1.03 -14.64
CA ALA A 270 -21.04 1.90 -14.94
C ALA A 270 -22.26 1.58 -14.07
N LEU A 271 -22.74 2.58 -13.34
CA LEU A 271 -24.03 2.55 -12.66
C LEU A 271 -25.14 2.95 -13.65
N GLU A 272 -25.89 1.95 -14.11
CA GLU A 272 -26.97 2.14 -15.08
C GLU A 272 -28.31 2.31 -14.37
N ALA A 273 -29.08 3.31 -14.81
CA ALA A 273 -30.46 3.56 -14.39
C ALA A 273 -31.17 4.39 -15.46
N GLU A 274 -32.50 4.26 -15.53
CA GLU A 274 -33.32 5.01 -16.48
C GLU A 274 -33.37 6.50 -16.16
N ASP A 275 -33.44 7.33 -17.21
CA ASP A 275 -33.38 8.80 -17.10
C ASP A 275 -34.47 9.36 -16.20
N GLU A 276 -35.67 8.78 -16.23
CA GLU A 276 -36.80 9.21 -15.38
C GLU A 276 -36.54 8.94 -13.88
N ILE A 277 -35.84 7.86 -13.54
CA ILE A 277 -35.43 7.57 -12.16
C ILE A 277 -34.35 8.57 -11.73
N LEU A 278 -33.36 8.81 -12.61
CA LEU A 278 -32.25 9.71 -12.35
C LEU A 278 -32.71 11.17 -12.19
N LEU A 279 -33.64 11.61 -13.03
CA LEU A 279 -34.23 12.94 -12.98
C LEU A 279 -34.91 13.18 -11.62
N LYS A 280 -35.75 12.24 -11.17
CA LYS A 280 -36.39 12.31 -9.85
C LYS A 280 -35.36 12.41 -8.72
N ARG A 281 -34.31 11.57 -8.75
CA ARG A 281 -33.22 11.60 -7.75
C ARG A 281 -32.50 12.95 -7.71
N LEU A 282 -32.23 13.53 -8.88
CA LEU A 282 -31.53 14.82 -8.98
C LEU A 282 -32.40 15.97 -8.48
N LEU A 283 -33.68 16.01 -8.85
CA LEU A 283 -34.61 17.02 -8.35
C LEU A 283 -34.76 16.97 -6.82
N GLU A 284 -34.89 15.77 -6.24
CA GLU A 284 -34.91 15.62 -4.77
C GLU A 284 -33.60 16.04 -4.11
N ARG A 285 -32.45 15.77 -4.75
CA ARG A 285 -31.15 16.27 -4.26
C ARG A 285 -31.06 17.79 -4.35
N GLY A 286 -31.54 18.41 -5.43
CA GLY A 286 -31.56 19.86 -5.61
C GLY A 286 -32.34 20.59 -4.51
N LYS A 287 -33.41 19.98 -3.99
CA LYS A 287 -34.20 20.49 -2.85
C LYS A 287 -33.44 20.49 -1.53
N THR A 288 -32.56 19.50 -1.32
CA THR A 288 -31.89 19.25 -0.03
C THR A 288 -30.45 19.77 0.03
N SER A 289 -29.73 19.83 -1.09
CA SER A 289 -28.29 20.09 -1.12
C SER A 289 -27.88 21.47 -1.63
N GLY A 290 -28.83 22.31 -2.07
CA GLY A 290 -28.54 23.65 -2.60
C GLY A 290 -27.72 23.69 -3.90
N ARG A 291 -27.64 22.56 -4.64
CA ARG A 291 -26.91 22.48 -5.92
C ARG A 291 -27.74 23.11 -7.05
N SER A 292 -27.26 24.21 -7.60
CA SER A 292 -27.97 24.99 -8.62
C SER A 292 -28.16 24.29 -9.98
N ASP A 293 -27.34 23.29 -10.28
CA ASP A 293 -27.41 22.44 -11.48
C ASP A 293 -28.38 21.25 -11.35
N ASP A 294 -28.92 21.02 -10.14
CA ASP A 294 -29.88 19.95 -9.83
C ASP A 294 -31.32 20.47 -9.58
N GLN A 295 -31.54 21.78 -9.76
CA GLN A 295 -32.83 22.45 -9.45
C GLN A 295 -33.74 22.65 -10.67
N ASP A 296 -33.22 22.42 -11.87
CA ASP A 296 -33.90 22.69 -13.13
C ASP A 296 -33.84 21.46 -14.05
N GLU A 297 -35.01 20.97 -14.44
CA GLU A 297 -35.14 19.79 -15.32
C GLU A 297 -34.42 19.98 -16.66
N SER A 298 -34.47 21.17 -17.26
CA SER A 298 -33.83 21.44 -18.54
C SER A 298 -32.29 21.33 -18.43
N LYS A 299 -31.72 21.82 -17.32
CA LYS A 299 -30.29 21.69 -17.03
C LYS A 299 -29.89 20.26 -16.76
N ILE A 300 -30.74 19.50 -16.06
CA ILE A 300 -30.51 18.07 -15.81
C ILE A 300 -30.50 17.29 -17.14
N ARG A 301 -31.49 17.50 -18.01
CA ARG A 301 -31.57 16.84 -19.32
C ARG A 301 -30.38 17.20 -20.20
N ASN A 302 -29.95 18.47 -20.23
CA ASN A 302 -28.73 18.87 -20.95
C ASN A 302 -27.48 18.10 -20.46
N ARG A 303 -27.37 17.82 -19.15
CA ARG A 303 -26.26 17.01 -18.62
C ARG A 303 -26.37 15.53 -19.00
N PHE A 304 -27.59 15.01 -19.19
CA PHE A 304 -27.78 13.66 -19.73
C PHE A 304 -27.34 13.61 -21.19
N ASP A 305 -27.69 14.62 -21.99
CA ASP A 305 -27.28 14.71 -23.39
C ASP A 305 -25.75 14.83 -23.52
N GLU A 306 -25.12 15.69 -22.71
CA GLU A 306 -23.67 15.81 -22.69
C GLU A 306 -22.98 14.49 -22.32
N TYR A 307 -23.51 13.78 -21.32
CA TYR A 307 -23.04 12.44 -20.98
C TYR A 307 -23.16 11.48 -22.16
N ASN A 308 -24.33 11.43 -22.81
CA ASN A 308 -24.58 10.53 -23.94
C ASN A 308 -23.67 10.82 -25.13
N GLN A 309 -23.38 12.09 -25.40
CA GLN A 309 -22.55 12.49 -26.55
C GLN A 309 -21.06 12.29 -26.29
N LYS A 310 -20.57 12.64 -25.09
CA LYS A 310 -19.12 12.70 -24.82
C LYS A 310 -18.61 11.53 -23.99
N THR A 311 -19.37 11.11 -22.99
CA THR A 311 -18.92 10.15 -21.97
C THR A 311 -19.36 8.72 -22.28
N ALA A 312 -20.58 8.52 -22.79
CA ALA A 312 -21.07 7.17 -23.16
C ALA A 312 -20.18 6.45 -24.18
N PRO A 313 -19.57 7.10 -25.20
CA PRO A 313 -18.65 6.43 -26.13
C PRO A 313 -17.42 5.79 -25.46
N ILE A 314 -17.01 6.27 -24.27
CA ILE A 314 -15.87 5.70 -23.53
C ILE A 314 -16.16 4.27 -23.06
N LYS A 315 -17.44 3.88 -22.99
CA LYS A 315 -17.85 2.48 -22.76
C LYS A 315 -17.18 1.55 -23.78
N GLU A 316 -17.15 1.93 -25.05
CA GLU A 316 -16.57 1.12 -26.12
C GLU A 316 -15.05 1.01 -25.96
N TYR A 317 -14.40 2.12 -25.59
CA TYR A 317 -12.96 2.17 -25.32
C TYR A 317 -12.54 1.17 -24.22
N TYR A 318 -13.18 1.19 -23.05
CA TYR A 318 -12.83 0.26 -21.97
C TYR A 318 -13.40 -1.16 -22.18
N SER A 319 -14.47 -1.31 -22.96
CA SER A 319 -15.01 -2.62 -23.35
C SER A 319 -14.03 -3.36 -24.27
N ALA A 320 -13.39 -2.66 -25.21
CA ALA A 320 -12.35 -3.22 -26.07
C ALA A 320 -11.13 -3.72 -25.28
N GLN A 321 -10.87 -3.13 -24.10
CA GLN A 321 -9.83 -3.56 -23.17
C GLN A 321 -10.28 -4.65 -22.18
N GLN A 322 -11.52 -5.13 -22.27
CA GLN A 322 -12.14 -6.07 -21.32
C GLN A 322 -12.20 -5.54 -19.86
N LYS A 323 -12.25 -4.22 -19.68
CA LYS A 323 -12.28 -3.55 -18.37
C LYS A 323 -13.64 -2.96 -18.00
N PHE A 324 -14.61 -2.99 -18.91
CA PHE A 324 -15.92 -2.36 -18.69
C PHE A 324 -16.91 -3.34 -18.06
N HIS A 325 -17.58 -2.88 -17.00
CA HIS A 325 -18.64 -3.61 -16.29
C HIS A 325 -19.86 -2.72 -16.11
N SER A 326 -21.06 -3.28 -16.26
CA SER A 326 -22.31 -2.60 -15.94
C SER A 326 -22.91 -3.17 -14.66
N VAL A 327 -23.44 -2.29 -13.81
CA VAL A 327 -24.17 -2.62 -12.60
C VAL A 327 -25.48 -1.83 -12.56
N ASN A 328 -26.57 -2.52 -12.22
CA ASN A 328 -27.85 -1.87 -11.98
C ASN A 328 -27.77 -0.95 -10.75
N GLY A 329 -27.90 0.37 -10.98
CA GLY A 329 -27.87 1.43 -9.97
C GLY A 329 -29.23 1.75 -9.32
N VAL A 330 -30.24 0.92 -9.55
CA VAL A 330 -31.58 1.01 -8.94
C VAL A 330 -31.68 0.04 -7.76
N GLY A 331 -32.29 0.51 -6.66
CA GLY A 331 -32.43 -0.24 -5.41
C GLY A 331 -31.90 0.54 -4.20
N GLU A 332 -31.86 -0.15 -3.06
CA GLU A 332 -31.27 0.37 -1.83
C GLU A 332 -29.74 0.55 -1.97
N ILE A 333 -29.17 1.51 -1.24
CA ILE A 333 -27.73 1.81 -1.32
C ILE A 333 -26.89 0.56 -1.09
N VAL A 334 -27.23 -0.24 -0.07
CA VAL A 334 -26.50 -1.46 0.31
C VAL A 334 -26.53 -2.50 -0.81
N GLU A 335 -27.67 -2.70 -1.47
CA GLU A 335 -27.78 -3.65 -2.58
C GLU A 335 -26.90 -3.25 -3.76
N VAL A 336 -26.86 -1.95 -4.09
CA VAL A 336 -25.99 -1.44 -5.15
C VAL A 336 -24.53 -1.60 -4.76
N THR A 337 -24.17 -1.32 -3.50
CA THR A 337 -22.82 -1.53 -2.96
C THR A 337 -22.39 -3.00 -3.09
N GLU A 338 -23.27 -3.95 -2.76
CA GLU A 338 -22.98 -5.38 -2.90
C GLU A 338 -22.74 -5.80 -4.35
N ARG A 339 -23.52 -5.27 -5.30
CA ARG A 339 -23.33 -5.57 -6.73
C ARG A 339 -21.98 -5.05 -7.23
N LEU A 340 -21.61 -3.83 -6.84
CA LEU A 340 -20.29 -3.26 -7.15
C LEU A 340 -19.16 -4.08 -6.52
N ALA A 341 -19.33 -4.45 -5.25
CA ALA A 341 -18.36 -5.27 -4.53
C ALA A 341 -18.12 -6.61 -5.22
N ARG A 342 -19.15 -7.31 -5.70
CA ARG A 342 -18.99 -8.58 -6.43
C ARG A 342 -18.11 -8.43 -7.67
N VAL A 343 -18.25 -7.32 -8.41
CA VAL A 343 -17.39 -7.04 -9.57
C VAL A 343 -15.95 -6.86 -9.11
N ILE A 344 -15.71 -6.01 -8.10
CA ILE A 344 -14.36 -5.72 -7.59
C ILE A 344 -13.70 -6.98 -7.00
N ASP A 345 -14.43 -7.73 -6.18
CA ASP A 345 -13.94 -8.95 -5.53
C ASP A 345 -13.52 -10.02 -6.56
N SER A 346 -14.18 -10.06 -7.72
CA SER A 346 -13.81 -10.95 -8.83
C SER A 346 -12.48 -10.57 -9.50
N LEU A 347 -12.10 -9.29 -9.45
CA LEU A 347 -10.83 -8.79 -10.00
C LEU A 347 -9.66 -9.04 -9.04
N VAL A 348 -9.92 -9.04 -7.73
CA VAL A 348 -8.91 -9.28 -6.68
C VAL A 348 -8.61 -10.77 -6.50
N SER A 349 -9.56 -11.63 -6.88
CA SER A 349 -9.46 -13.09 -6.73
C SER A 349 -8.92 -13.80 -7.97
N ALA A 350 -8.71 -13.07 -9.07
CA ALA A 350 -8.14 -13.55 -10.33
C ALA A 350 -6.63 -13.24 -10.37
#